data_AF-A0A6F9BRB6-F1
#
_entry.id   AF-A0A6F9BRB6-F1
#
_cell.length_a   1.000
_cell.length_b   1.000
_cell.length_c   1.000
_cell.angle_alpha   90.00
_cell.angle_beta   90.00
_cell.angle_gamma   90.00
#
_symmetry.space_group_name_H-M   'P 1'
#
loop_
_entity.id
_entity.type
_entity.pdbx_description
1 polymer ?
#
loop_
_entity_poly.entity_id
_entity_poly.type
_entity_poly.pdbx_seq_one_letter_code
_entity_poly.pdbx_strand_id
1 'polypeptide(L)'
;MGHLMRMKDRQAATDTMFSPLKETIQFLKDFGEELPDEVHAQLQDLPEHWNNVKKTSLQVKQNLAPLQAHEIKQYEFREKFRQQPFFQFSFEDPHGALDDIQMDIMGLEEEMEGLSDSAGLFEVNVPDYKQLKTCRKEIVLLKELWDMILLVRGNMDDWKTTLWKDINVEGMDMDTKKYAKDIKGLDKEMRAWDTFTGLDSMVKNMMTSLRAVGDLQNSAIRDRHWLQLMMATKVKFDMSEKTTFEDLLKLNLHQFEDEVRSIVDKAVKESGMEKTLAELDSTWSSMVFEHEPHGRTGTMLLKPNEELVETLEDNQVQLQTLMTSKYIAHFLEEVSGWQHRLSTADSVISIWFTVQRTWTHLESIFIGSEDIRCQLPEDSKRFDGIDTDFKEIMAEAVKVTNVVESTNKKGLLEKLEGLETGLAMCEKALAEYLETKRLAFPRFYFVSSADLLDILSNGNDPVEVSKHLSKLFDSLSNLKFQLDESGKPIKVALGMWSEEIEYVSFDKDCDCSGQVEMWLNRVLERMCATLRVEFGEAIALATTQIWWTTEVGIAFARLEEGYENALKDYFKKQVTQLNTLITLLIGELSRGDRQKIMTICTIDVHARDVVSKLISTK
;
A
#
# COMPACT_ATOMS: atom_id res chain seq x y z
N MET A 1 79.70 24.30 54.56
CA MET A 1 79.28 22.96 55.02
C MET A 1 79.46 21.97 53.88
N GLY A 2 80.53 21.19 53.93
CA GLY A 2 80.85 20.08 53.01
C GLY A 2 81.99 19.24 53.62
N HIS A 3 82.05 19.25 54.95
CA HIS A 3 83.24 18.82 55.70
C HIS A 3 83.38 17.29 55.70
N LEU A 4 82.26 16.54 55.66
CA LEU A 4 82.26 15.08 55.50
C LEU A 4 82.75 14.65 54.11
N MET A 5 82.29 15.33 53.04
CA MET A 5 82.73 15.07 51.66
C MET A 5 84.23 15.38 51.49
N ARG A 6 84.66 16.56 51.93
CA ARG A 6 86.09 16.94 51.93
C ARG A 6 86.96 16.01 52.79
N MET A 7 86.40 15.44 53.87
CA MET A 7 87.11 14.49 54.72
C MET A 7 87.31 13.16 53.98
N LYS A 8 86.28 12.63 53.31
CA LYS A 8 86.37 11.39 52.51
C LYS A 8 87.32 11.54 51.32
N ASP A 9 87.23 12.64 50.58
CA ASP A 9 88.13 12.92 49.44
C ASP A 9 89.58 13.04 49.90
N ARG A 10 89.80 13.63 51.08
CA ARG A 10 91.13 13.72 51.70
C ARG A 10 91.55 12.46 52.44
N GLN A 11 90.66 11.48 52.67
CA GLN A 11 90.95 10.34 53.52
C GLN A 11 92.06 9.47 52.94
N ALA A 12 91.96 9.10 51.67
CA ALA A 12 92.98 8.31 50.98
C ALA A 12 94.33 9.06 50.88
N ALA A 13 94.29 10.38 50.66
CA ALA A 13 95.49 11.21 50.61
C ALA A 13 96.14 11.39 51.98
N THR A 14 95.35 11.57 53.05
CA THR A 14 95.85 11.79 54.41
C THR A 14 96.34 10.48 55.02
N ASP A 15 95.66 9.35 54.78
CA ASP A 15 96.11 8.02 55.22
C ASP A 15 97.46 7.64 54.57
N THR A 16 97.73 8.07 53.33
CA THR A 16 99.00 7.80 52.64
C THR A 16 100.13 8.77 52.99
N MET A 17 99.85 9.95 53.58
CA MET A 17 100.86 10.93 53.98
C MET A 17 101.70 10.52 55.20
N PHE A 18 101.19 9.64 56.07
CA PHE A 18 101.88 9.27 57.30
C PHE A 18 103.10 8.34 57.07
N SER A 19 103.12 7.50 56.01
CA SER A 19 104.25 6.61 55.73
C SER A 19 105.50 7.35 55.25
N PRO A 20 105.41 8.25 54.24
CA PRO A 20 106.57 9.02 53.78
C PRO A 20 107.17 9.92 54.86
N LEU A 21 106.35 10.48 55.76
CA LEU A 21 106.84 11.29 56.89
C LEU A 21 107.66 10.46 57.88
N LYS A 22 107.24 9.22 58.17
CA LYS A 22 108.02 8.28 59.00
C LYS A 22 109.33 7.89 58.33
N GLU A 23 109.31 7.62 57.03
CA GLU A 23 110.50 7.27 56.25
C GLU A 23 111.49 8.45 56.14
N THR A 24 111.00 9.69 56.00
CA THR A 24 111.84 10.89 55.92
C THR A 24 112.52 11.21 57.25
N ILE A 25 111.81 11.02 58.37
CA ILE A 25 112.38 11.18 59.72
C ILE A 25 113.44 10.10 59.99
N GLN A 26 113.19 8.86 59.57
CA GLN A 26 114.17 7.78 59.67
C GLN A 26 115.41 8.06 58.81
N PHE A 27 115.22 8.57 57.60
CA PHE A 27 116.32 8.99 56.73
C PHE A 27 117.15 10.13 57.33
N LEU A 28 116.52 11.16 57.91
CA LEU A 28 117.23 12.26 58.58
C LEU A 28 118.07 11.76 59.77
N LYS A 29 117.56 10.77 60.50
CA LYS A 29 118.31 10.10 61.59
C LYS A 29 119.56 9.37 61.08
N ASP A 30 119.48 8.74 59.92
CA ASP A 30 120.62 8.05 59.29
C ASP A 30 121.73 9.01 58.82
N PHE A 31 121.41 10.29 58.59
CA PHE A 31 122.36 11.35 58.23
C PHE A 31 122.88 12.18 59.42
N GLY A 32 122.51 11.81 60.65
CA GLY A 32 123.06 12.39 61.89
C GLY A 32 122.33 13.65 62.41
N GLU A 33 121.16 13.99 61.86
CA GLU A 33 120.29 15.06 62.37
C GLU A 33 119.12 14.44 63.17
N GLU A 34 119.15 14.54 64.50
CA GLU A 34 118.02 14.13 65.35
C GLU A 34 117.02 15.28 65.55
N LEU A 35 115.77 15.04 65.15
CA LEU A 35 114.66 15.97 65.33
C LEU A 35 114.18 15.98 66.80
N PRO A 36 113.61 17.10 67.29
CA PRO A 36 113.10 17.21 68.66
C PRO A 36 112.09 16.13 69.04
N ASP A 37 112.09 15.71 70.32
CA ASP A 37 111.16 14.70 70.85
C ASP A 37 109.68 15.08 70.66
N GLU A 38 109.36 16.38 70.64
CA GLU A 38 108.00 16.88 70.34
C GLU A 38 107.49 16.44 68.97
N VAL A 39 108.36 16.40 67.95
CA VAL A 39 107.97 16.00 66.58
C VAL A 39 107.67 14.50 66.52
N HIS A 40 108.39 13.69 67.29
CA HIS A 40 108.16 12.26 67.39
C HIS A 40 106.84 11.95 68.09
N ALA A 41 106.52 12.65 69.18
CA ALA A 41 105.24 12.53 69.88
C ALA A 41 104.06 12.91 68.96
N GLN A 42 104.17 14.03 68.23
CA GLN A 42 103.12 14.44 67.29
C GLN A 42 102.88 13.41 66.17
N LEU A 43 103.94 12.80 65.63
CA LEU A 43 103.82 11.78 64.57
C LEU A 43 103.17 10.48 65.07
N GLN A 44 103.26 10.19 66.37
CA GLN A 44 102.61 9.04 67.01
C GLN A 44 101.13 9.30 67.30
N ASP A 45 100.78 10.52 67.73
CA ASP A 45 99.41 10.89 68.13
C ASP A 45 98.50 11.26 66.94
N LEU A 46 99.06 11.85 65.88
CA LEU A 46 98.31 12.30 64.69
C LEU A 46 97.47 11.18 64.02
N PRO A 47 97.99 9.95 63.82
CA PRO A 47 97.20 8.83 63.30
C PRO A 47 96.00 8.45 64.19
N GLU A 48 96.14 8.54 65.51
CA GLU A 48 95.04 8.25 66.45
C GLU A 48 93.96 9.34 66.41
N HIS A 49 94.36 10.60 66.38
CA HIS A 49 93.44 11.71 66.19
C HIS A 49 92.67 11.60 64.87
N TRP A 50 93.34 11.21 63.78
CA TRP A 50 92.70 10.98 62.49
C TRP A 50 91.72 9.79 62.52
N ASN A 51 92.05 8.71 63.20
CA ASN A 51 91.13 7.58 63.40
C ASN A 51 89.90 7.95 64.25
N ASN A 52 90.06 8.79 65.27
CA ASN A 52 88.94 9.31 66.06
C ASN A 52 88.00 10.21 65.22
N VAL A 53 88.56 11.03 64.33
CA VAL A 53 87.78 11.81 63.36
C VAL A 53 87.02 10.89 62.40
N LYS A 54 87.66 9.82 61.89
CA LYS A 54 87.00 8.78 61.07
C LYS A 54 85.84 8.10 61.79
N LYS A 55 86.04 7.72 63.05
CA LYS A 55 85.00 7.07 63.87
C LYS A 55 83.82 8.01 64.17
N THR A 56 84.09 9.27 64.47
CA THR A 56 83.06 10.29 64.72
C THR A 56 82.25 10.56 63.44
N SER A 57 82.91 10.64 62.28
CA SER A 57 82.24 10.75 60.98
C SER A 57 81.30 9.57 60.69
N LEU A 58 81.70 8.34 61.02
CA LEU A 58 80.86 7.14 60.85
C LEU A 58 79.65 7.12 61.80
N GLN A 59 79.83 7.55 63.06
CA GLN A 59 78.73 7.67 64.02
C GLN A 59 77.70 8.73 63.59
N VAL A 60 78.15 9.88 63.06
CA VAL A 60 77.26 10.90 62.50
C VAL A 60 76.47 10.34 61.30
N LYS A 61 77.08 9.47 60.49
CA LYS A 61 76.42 8.80 59.37
C LYS A 61 75.36 7.77 59.81
N GLN A 62 75.56 7.10 60.95
CA GLN A 62 74.58 6.14 61.52
C GLN A 62 73.39 6.81 62.22
N ASN A 63 73.53 8.05 62.70
CA ASN A 63 72.43 8.79 63.34
C ASN A 63 71.37 9.35 62.36
N LEU A 64 71.47 9.05 61.07
CA LEU A 64 70.53 9.47 60.01
C LEU A 64 69.33 8.50 59.85
N ALA A 65 68.69 8.14 60.97
CA ALA A 65 67.43 7.39 61.02
C ALA A 65 66.12 8.08 60.50
N PRO A 66 66.03 9.39 60.15
CA PRO A 66 64.74 9.99 59.77
C PRO A 66 64.12 9.52 58.43
N LEU A 67 64.87 8.86 57.54
CA LEU A 67 64.40 8.62 56.17
C LEU A 67 63.34 7.51 56.05
N GLN A 68 63.33 6.52 56.95
CA GLN A 68 62.29 5.47 56.97
C GLN A 68 60.93 6.01 57.46
N ALA A 69 60.92 7.03 58.32
CA ALA A 69 59.69 7.66 58.78
C ALA A 69 58.97 8.43 57.67
N HIS A 70 59.71 8.98 56.70
CA HIS A 70 59.12 9.68 55.56
C HIS A 70 58.52 8.73 54.50
N GLU A 71 59.07 7.53 54.30
CA GLU A 71 58.42 6.50 53.47
C GLU A 71 57.06 6.09 54.06
N ILE A 72 56.98 5.89 55.38
CA ILE A 72 55.72 5.55 56.06
C ILE A 72 54.69 6.69 55.91
N LYS A 73 55.11 7.95 56.07
CA LYS A 73 54.25 9.12 55.85
C LYS A 73 53.66 9.18 54.44
N GLN A 74 54.39 8.78 53.40
CA GLN A 74 53.86 8.73 52.03
C GLN A 74 52.75 7.70 51.86
N TYR A 75 52.92 6.52 52.43
CA TYR A 75 51.91 5.47 52.38
C TYR A 75 50.66 5.88 53.18
N GLU A 76 50.83 6.48 54.36
CA GLU A 76 49.72 6.99 55.15
C GLU A 76 48.96 8.12 54.45
N PHE A 77 49.67 9.05 53.80
CA PHE A 77 49.04 10.10 52.99
C PHE A 77 48.29 9.50 51.79
N ARG A 78 48.87 8.51 51.12
CA ARG A 78 48.25 7.82 49.98
C ARG A 78 46.96 7.09 50.37
N GLU A 79 46.96 6.40 51.52
CA GLU A 79 45.77 5.73 52.05
C GLU A 79 44.66 6.74 52.35
N LYS A 80 44.99 7.83 53.05
CA LYS A 80 44.05 8.92 53.33
C LYS A 80 43.52 9.55 52.04
N PHE A 81 44.37 9.78 51.05
CA PHE A 81 44.00 10.33 49.75
C PHE A 81 42.94 9.48 49.05
N ARG A 82 43.10 8.16 49.00
CA ARG A 82 42.12 7.26 48.36
C ARG A 82 40.76 7.18 49.05
N GLN A 83 40.71 7.53 50.34
CA GLN A 83 39.47 7.53 51.13
C GLN A 83 38.72 8.86 51.04
N GLN A 84 39.24 9.83 50.29
CA GLN A 84 38.61 11.14 50.18
C GLN A 84 37.29 11.09 49.41
N PRO A 85 36.31 11.94 49.80
CA PRO A 85 34.97 11.91 49.23
C PRO A 85 34.91 12.41 47.79
N PHE A 86 35.89 13.17 47.30
CA PHE A 86 35.92 13.66 45.91
C PHE A 86 36.15 12.55 44.85
N PHE A 87 36.38 11.30 45.25
CA PHE A 87 36.32 10.15 44.36
C PHE A 87 34.90 9.64 44.12
N GLN A 88 33.91 10.12 44.89
CA GLN A 88 32.49 9.80 44.76
C GLN A 88 31.78 10.87 43.96
N PHE A 89 30.93 10.48 43.02
CA PHE A 89 30.20 11.43 42.16
C PHE A 89 29.23 12.34 42.93
N SER A 90 28.77 11.91 44.11
CA SER A 90 27.81 12.64 44.94
C SER A 90 28.40 13.83 45.71
N PHE A 91 29.70 14.11 45.60
CA PHE A 91 30.34 15.20 46.31
C PHE A 91 29.98 16.57 45.71
N GLU A 92 29.62 17.54 46.57
CA GLU A 92 29.11 18.86 46.14
C GLU A 92 30.20 19.93 45.98
N ASP A 93 31.27 19.89 46.77
CA ASP A 93 32.36 20.88 46.73
C ASP A 93 33.74 20.25 46.42
N PRO A 94 33.92 19.72 45.21
CA PRO A 94 35.15 19.02 44.81
C PRO A 94 36.36 19.94 44.74
N HIS A 95 36.21 21.20 44.32
CA HIS A 95 37.36 22.09 44.10
C HIS A 95 37.99 22.56 45.40
N GLY A 96 37.19 22.90 46.42
CA GLY A 96 37.73 23.26 47.74
C GLY A 96 38.58 22.12 48.33
N ALA A 97 38.04 20.91 48.33
CA ALA A 97 38.76 19.74 48.83
C ALA A 97 39.99 19.36 47.98
N LEU A 98 39.92 19.51 46.65
CA LEU A 98 41.05 19.26 45.76
C LEU A 98 42.16 20.31 45.93
N ASP A 99 41.80 21.56 46.21
CA ASP A 99 42.76 22.64 46.49
C ASP A 99 43.44 22.45 47.85
N ASP A 100 42.69 22.07 48.88
CA ASP A 100 43.26 21.76 50.20
C ASP A 100 44.28 20.62 50.11
N ILE A 101 43.94 19.53 49.43
CA ILE A 101 44.89 18.42 49.25
C ILE A 101 46.03 18.79 48.30
N GLN A 102 45.80 19.63 47.30
CA GLN A 102 46.88 20.15 46.47
C GLN A 102 47.89 20.94 47.32
N MET A 103 47.42 21.75 48.28
CA MET A 103 48.29 22.45 49.23
C MET A 103 49.04 21.46 50.13
N ASP A 104 48.39 20.41 50.61
CA ASP A 104 49.05 19.35 51.39
C ASP A 104 50.13 18.62 50.55
N ILE A 105 49.85 18.32 49.28
CA ILE A 105 50.83 17.73 48.36
C ILE A 105 51.99 18.67 48.14
N MET A 106 51.74 19.96 47.91
CA MET A 106 52.81 20.95 47.73
C MET A 106 53.69 21.07 48.97
N GLY A 107 53.09 21.11 50.17
CA GLY A 107 53.84 21.10 51.43
C GLY A 107 54.70 19.84 51.58
N LEU A 108 54.15 18.67 51.23
CA LEU A 108 54.91 17.41 51.23
C LEU A 108 56.00 17.37 50.15
N GLU A 109 55.78 17.98 48.99
CA GLU A 109 56.77 18.12 47.90
C GLU A 109 57.92 19.04 48.34
N GLU A 110 57.64 20.18 48.97
CA GLU A 110 58.65 21.11 49.52
C GLU A 110 59.46 20.46 50.66
N GLU A 111 58.79 19.76 51.59
CA GLU A 111 59.47 18.98 52.62
C GLU A 111 60.39 17.92 51.99
N MET A 112 59.93 17.26 50.92
CA MET A 112 60.70 16.24 50.20
C MET A 112 61.86 16.81 49.41
N GLU A 113 61.72 17.98 48.79
CA GLU A 113 62.81 18.67 48.11
C GLU A 113 63.89 19.06 49.11
N GLY A 114 63.52 19.66 50.25
CA GLY A 114 64.45 19.97 51.33
C GLY A 114 65.14 18.72 51.92
N LEU A 115 64.43 17.61 52.02
CA LEU A 115 65.00 16.31 52.43
C LEU A 115 65.92 15.72 51.36
N SER A 116 65.60 15.87 50.08
CA SER A 116 66.43 15.39 48.97
C SER A 116 67.74 16.17 48.90
N ASP A 117 67.68 17.50 49.03
CA ASP A 117 68.85 18.38 49.12
C ASP A 117 69.72 18.02 50.33
N SER A 118 69.09 17.80 51.48
CA SER A 118 69.78 17.38 52.71
C SER A 118 70.42 16.00 52.55
N ALA A 119 69.70 15.03 51.99
CA ALA A 119 70.19 13.66 51.79
C ALA A 119 71.31 13.60 50.74
N GLY A 120 71.23 14.43 49.70
CA GLY A 120 72.32 14.66 48.73
C GLY A 120 73.57 15.22 49.41
N LEU A 121 73.41 16.10 50.40
CA LEU A 121 74.51 16.64 51.22
C LEU A 121 75.21 15.56 52.08
N PHE A 122 74.51 14.49 52.45
CA PHE A 122 74.98 13.44 53.37
C PHE A 122 75.23 12.07 52.71
N GLU A 123 75.16 11.97 51.37
CA GLU A 123 75.29 10.71 50.60
C GLU A 123 74.33 9.60 51.10
N VAL A 124 73.10 9.95 51.45
CA VAL A 124 72.08 8.94 51.78
C VAL A 124 71.21 8.68 50.57
N ASN A 125 70.93 7.39 50.29
CA ASN A 125 70.03 7.02 49.20
C ASN A 125 68.64 7.57 49.49
N VAL A 126 68.17 8.46 48.61
CA VAL A 126 66.82 9.01 48.67
C VAL A 126 65.86 8.00 48.04
N PRO A 127 64.82 7.54 48.76
CA PRO A 127 63.77 6.71 48.18
C PRO A 127 63.08 7.43 47.01
N ASP A 128 62.73 6.71 45.94
CA ASP A 128 61.93 7.29 44.86
C ASP A 128 60.49 7.48 45.34
N TYR A 129 60.07 8.74 45.40
CA TYR A 129 58.77 9.19 45.93
C TYR A 129 57.60 8.93 44.96
N LYS A 130 57.46 7.68 44.53
CA LYS A 130 56.48 7.27 43.52
C LYS A 130 55.03 7.53 43.94
N GLN A 131 54.70 7.33 45.22
CA GLN A 131 53.34 7.50 45.73
C GLN A 131 52.88 8.96 45.66
N LEU A 132 53.73 9.92 46.06
CA LEU A 132 53.40 11.34 45.99
C LEU A 132 53.27 11.82 44.55
N LYS A 133 54.19 11.42 43.66
CA LYS A 133 54.10 11.69 42.21
C LYS A 133 52.80 11.14 41.60
N THR A 134 52.33 9.99 42.10
CA THR A 134 51.07 9.38 41.67
C THR A 134 49.88 10.20 42.17
N CYS A 135 49.85 10.61 43.45
CA CYS A 135 48.82 11.52 43.98
C CYS A 135 48.78 12.84 43.20
N ARG A 136 49.95 13.41 42.86
CA ARG A 136 50.03 14.64 42.05
C ARG A 136 49.40 14.46 40.68
N LYS A 137 49.71 13.36 39.99
CA LYS A 137 49.08 13.02 38.71
C LYS A 137 47.57 12.86 38.86
N GLU A 138 47.12 12.13 39.88
CA GLU A 138 45.70 11.87 40.11
C GLU A 138 44.91 13.14 40.47
N ILE A 139 45.47 14.10 41.22
CA ILE A 139 44.79 15.38 41.47
C ILE A 139 44.57 16.17 40.18
N VAL A 140 45.58 16.23 39.29
CA VAL A 140 45.43 16.92 38.00
C VAL A 140 44.30 16.29 37.18
N LEU A 141 44.27 14.96 37.13
CA LEU A 141 43.23 14.19 36.46
C LEU A 141 41.85 14.37 37.11
N LEU A 142 41.77 14.42 38.44
CA LEU A 142 40.52 14.65 39.17
C LEU A 142 39.99 16.07 38.95
N LYS A 143 40.87 17.08 38.90
CA LYS A 143 40.45 18.46 38.57
C LYS A 143 39.85 18.54 37.18
N GLU A 144 40.51 17.94 36.18
CA GLU A 144 39.98 17.86 34.81
C GLU A 144 38.61 17.13 34.76
N LEU A 145 38.48 16.03 35.50
CA LEU A 145 37.22 15.29 35.57
C LEU A 145 36.10 16.10 36.24
N TRP A 146 36.39 16.79 37.34
CA TRP A 146 35.41 17.62 38.04
C TRP A 146 35.03 18.88 37.26
N ASP A 147 35.97 19.51 36.54
CA ASP A 147 35.69 20.59 35.60
C ASP A 147 34.68 20.14 34.53
N MET A 148 34.87 18.94 33.98
CA MET A 148 33.93 18.34 33.03
C MET A 148 32.57 18.03 33.67
N ILE A 149 32.54 17.53 34.91
CA ILE A 149 31.30 17.28 35.65
C ILE A 149 30.52 18.59 35.86
N LEU A 150 31.17 19.66 36.29
CA LEU A 150 30.51 20.94 36.54
C LEU A 150 30.04 21.59 35.25
N LEU A 151 30.81 21.51 34.17
CA LEU A 151 30.38 21.98 32.85
C LEU A 151 29.11 21.25 32.38
N VAL A 152 29.11 19.91 32.48
CA VAL A 152 27.96 19.10 32.07
C VAL A 152 26.76 19.35 32.98
N ARG A 153 26.95 19.41 34.31
CA ARG A 153 25.87 19.74 35.27
C ARG A 153 25.29 21.11 35.01
N GLY A 154 26.12 22.14 34.83
CA GLY A 154 25.66 23.50 34.56
C GLY A 154 24.78 23.59 33.31
N ASN A 155 25.24 23.00 32.19
CA ASN A 155 24.45 23.00 30.95
C ASN A 155 23.16 22.17 31.09
N MET A 156 23.19 21.06 31.82
CA MET A 156 21.99 20.27 32.09
C MET A 156 21.00 20.99 33.02
N ASP A 157 21.49 21.76 33.98
CA ASP A 157 20.67 22.58 34.87
C ASP A 157 19.99 23.73 34.11
N ASP A 158 20.70 24.34 33.15
CA ASP A 158 20.08 25.29 32.22
C ASP A 158 18.97 24.62 31.40
N TRP A 159 19.22 23.44 30.85
CA TRP A 159 18.21 22.70 30.07
C TRP A 159 16.97 22.35 30.89
N LYS A 160 17.11 22.03 32.18
CA LYS A 160 15.99 21.74 33.08
C LYS A 160 15.00 22.91 33.16
N THR A 161 15.48 24.15 33.01
CA THR A 161 14.63 25.35 33.06
C THR A 161 13.88 25.64 31.75
N THR A 162 14.24 24.99 30.65
CA THR A 162 13.62 25.19 29.33
C THR A 162 12.18 24.68 29.32
N LEU A 163 11.26 25.47 28.74
CA LEU A 163 9.85 25.11 28.57
C LEU A 163 9.67 24.08 27.45
N TRP A 164 8.68 23.19 27.58
CA TRP A 164 8.37 22.11 26.62
C TRP A 164 8.36 22.55 25.15
N LYS A 165 7.75 23.72 24.85
CA LYS A 165 7.63 24.26 23.50
C LYS A 165 8.97 24.70 22.90
N ASP A 166 9.93 25.08 23.75
CA ASP A 166 11.23 25.62 23.36
C ASP A 166 12.34 24.56 23.46
N ILE A 167 12.02 23.31 23.82
CA ILE A 167 13.00 22.23 23.90
C ILE A 167 13.47 21.87 22.48
N ASN A 168 14.73 22.20 22.19
CA ASN A 168 15.42 21.77 20.98
C ASN A 168 16.15 20.43 21.22
N VAL A 169 15.45 19.33 20.97
CA VAL A 169 16.00 17.97 21.17
C VAL A 169 17.21 17.71 20.28
N GLU A 170 17.22 18.18 19.02
CA GLU A 170 18.35 17.97 18.11
C GLU A 170 19.63 18.64 18.62
N GLY A 171 19.53 19.90 19.06
CA GLY A 171 20.65 20.64 19.63
C GLY A 171 21.19 19.98 20.90
N MET A 172 20.30 19.62 21.83
CA MET A 172 20.68 18.96 23.08
C MET A 172 21.28 17.55 22.85
N ASP A 173 20.79 16.79 21.87
CA ASP A 173 21.36 15.49 21.50
C ASP A 173 22.75 15.64 20.86
N MET A 174 22.99 16.69 20.06
CA MET A 174 24.33 17.01 19.56
C MET A 174 25.31 17.33 20.69
N ASP A 175 24.89 18.14 21.66
CA ASP A 175 25.73 18.51 22.81
C ASP A 175 26.03 17.31 23.72
N THR A 176 25.04 16.47 24.02
CA THR A 176 25.26 15.24 24.80
C THR A 176 26.17 14.24 24.08
N LYS A 177 26.06 14.10 22.75
CA LYS A 177 27.01 13.30 21.94
C LYS A 177 28.42 13.86 22.00
N LYS A 178 28.57 15.18 22.01
CA LYS A 178 29.87 15.85 22.17
C LYS A 178 30.45 15.53 23.55
N TYR A 179 29.69 15.68 24.64
CA TYR A 179 30.14 15.30 25.98
C TYR A 179 30.53 13.83 26.06
N ALA A 180 29.74 12.92 25.48
CA ALA A 180 30.07 11.49 25.46
C ALA A 180 31.39 11.20 24.70
N LYS A 181 31.71 11.99 23.67
CA LYS A 181 32.98 11.90 22.94
C LYS A 181 34.13 12.44 23.78
N ASP A 182 33.93 13.58 24.44
CA ASP A 182 34.93 14.22 25.29
C ASP A 182 35.26 13.32 26.51
N ILE A 183 34.25 12.75 27.16
CA ILE A 183 34.39 11.76 28.25
C ILE A 183 35.19 10.53 27.81
N LYS A 184 34.97 10.04 26.58
CA LYS A 184 35.76 8.91 26.04
C LYS A 184 37.22 9.27 25.80
N GLY A 185 37.51 10.54 25.57
CA GLY A 185 38.86 11.09 25.36
C GLY A 185 39.68 11.26 26.64
N LEU A 186 39.03 11.26 27.81
CA LEU A 186 39.69 11.34 29.11
C LEU A 186 40.63 10.15 29.37
N ASP A 187 41.61 10.36 30.26
CA ASP A 187 42.62 9.35 30.60
C ASP A 187 41.96 8.05 31.10
N LYS A 188 42.52 6.90 30.70
CA LYS A 188 42.00 5.57 31.04
C LYS A 188 42.04 5.31 32.54
N GLU A 189 42.97 5.93 33.28
CA GLU A 189 43.08 5.79 34.73
C GLU A 189 41.84 6.33 35.45
N MET A 190 41.18 7.35 34.90
CA MET A 190 39.97 7.94 35.49
C MET A 190 38.77 6.98 35.49
N ARG A 191 38.74 6.00 34.58
CA ARG A 191 37.60 5.09 34.39
C ARG A 191 37.34 4.18 35.59
N ALA A 192 38.34 3.98 36.45
CA ALA A 192 38.21 3.20 37.67
C ALA A 192 37.48 3.96 38.79
N TRP A 193 37.25 5.27 38.63
CA TRP A 193 36.65 6.12 39.65
C TRP A 193 35.12 6.18 39.50
N ASP A 194 34.44 6.24 40.65
CA ASP A 194 32.98 6.40 40.70
C ASP A 194 32.55 7.72 40.06
N THR A 195 33.32 8.80 40.23
CA THR A 195 33.12 10.08 39.54
C THR A 195 33.01 9.97 38.02
N PHE A 196 33.87 9.18 37.38
CA PHE A 196 33.82 8.95 35.93
C PHE A 196 32.56 8.16 35.55
N THR A 197 32.25 7.10 36.30
CA THR A 197 31.08 6.26 36.05
C THR A 197 29.76 7.03 36.24
N GLY A 198 29.71 7.90 37.25
CA GLY A 198 28.61 8.83 37.50
C GLY A 198 28.42 9.82 36.36
N LEU A 199 29.50 10.44 35.86
CA LEU A 199 29.43 11.35 34.71
C LEU A 199 28.96 10.64 33.43
N ASP A 200 29.57 9.49 33.09
CA ASP A 200 29.24 8.72 31.90
C ASP A 200 27.77 8.22 31.93
N SER A 201 27.30 7.76 33.09
CA SER A 201 25.90 7.36 33.27
C SER A 201 24.93 8.55 33.20
N MET A 202 25.28 9.71 33.77
CA MET A 202 24.48 10.93 33.67
C MET A 202 24.26 11.36 32.22
N VAL A 203 25.33 11.42 31.42
CA VAL A 203 25.25 11.78 29.99
C VAL A 203 24.44 10.74 29.20
N LYS A 204 24.68 9.44 29.44
CA LYS A 204 23.91 8.37 28.77
C LYS A 204 22.42 8.42 29.09
N ASN A 205 22.06 8.59 30.37
CA ASN A 205 20.66 8.69 30.80
C ASN A 205 19.98 9.92 30.20
N MET A 206 20.71 11.04 30.09
CA MET A 206 20.21 12.24 29.42
C MET A 206 19.98 11.98 27.92
N MET A 207 20.91 11.32 27.22
CA MET A 207 20.73 10.97 25.80
C MET A 207 19.47 10.10 25.58
N THR A 208 19.25 9.09 26.43
CA THR A 208 18.04 8.25 26.34
C THR A 208 16.78 9.05 26.65
N SER A 209 16.81 9.91 27.67
CA SER A 209 15.67 10.76 28.02
C SER A 209 15.34 11.76 26.92
N LEU A 210 16.35 12.36 26.27
CA LEU A 210 16.19 13.28 25.14
C LEU A 210 15.54 12.59 23.94
N ARG A 211 15.90 11.34 23.64
CA ARG A 211 15.25 10.56 22.57
C ARG A 211 13.77 10.34 22.87
N ALA A 212 13.44 9.90 24.08
CA ALA A 212 12.06 9.72 24.51
C ALA A 212 11.27 11.04 24.45
N VAL A 213 11.88 12.16 24.83
CA VAL A 213 11.29 13.50 24.70
C VAL A 213 11.07 13.89 23.24
N GLY A 214 12.02 13.60 22.34
CA GLY A 214 11.86 13.81 20.90
C GLY A 214 10.72 13.01 20.31
N ASP A 215 10.57 11.74 20.72
CA ASP A 215 9.43 10.91 20.31
C ASP A 215 8.10 11.49 20.83
N LEU A 216 8.09 11.98 22.08
CA LEU A 216 6.91 12.60 22.72
C LEU A 216 6.55 13.98 22.17
N GLN A 217 7.45 14.66 21.45
CA GLN A 217 7.14 15.91 20.74
C GLN A 217 6.32 15.68 19.46
N ASN A 218 6.04 14.42 19.09
CA ASN A 218 5.22 14.11 17.93
C ASN A 218 3.80 14.70 18.06
N SER A 219 3.39 15.49 17.05
CA SER A 219 2.07 16.13 16.97
C SER A 219 0.88 15.17 16.98
N ALA A 220 1.09 13.87 16.76
CA ALA A 220 0.05 12.84 16.85
C ALA A 220 -0.39 12.54 18.30
N ILE A 221 0.40 12.96 19.28
CA ILE A 221 0.11 12.73 20.70
C ILE A 221 -1.04 13.64 21.15
N ARG A 222 -1.86 13.11 22.07
CA ARG A 222 -3.11 13.68 22.58
C ARG A 222 -3.21 13.37 24.06
N ASP A 223 -4.12 14.02 24.78
CA ASP A 223 -4.29 13.87 26.24
C ASP A 223 -4.43 12.40 26.68
N ARG A 224 -5.11 11.56 25.89
CA ARG A 224 -5.24 10.12 26.17
C ARG A 224 -3.92 9.36 26.17
N HIS A 225 -2.96 9.77 25.34
CA HIS A 225 -1.63 9.18 25.27
C HIS A 225 -0.78 9.62 26.47
N TRP A 226 -0.91 10.88 26.90
CA TRP A 226 -0.31 11.39 28.14
C TRP A 226 -0.83 10.63 29.36
N LEU A 227 -2.13 10.35 29.44
CA LEU A 227 -2.71 9.51 30.50
C LEU A 227 -2.13 8.08 30.50
N GLN A 228 -1.93 7.47 29.31
CA GLN A 228 -1.30 6.15 29.20
C GLN A 228 0.16 6.18 29.70
N LEU A 229 0.91 7.25 29.36
CA LEU A 229 2.28 7.44 29.83
C LEU A 229 2.33 7.62 31.36
N MET A 230 1.40 8.38 31.94
CA MET A 230 1.28 8.56 33.40
C MET A 230 0.95 7.26 34.12
N MET A 231 0.12 6.40 33.51
CA MET A 231 -0.17 5.07 34.07
C MET A 231 1.05 4.16 34.03
N ALA A 232 1.85 4.20 32.95
CA ALA A 232 3.06 3.40 32.81
C ALA A 232 4.16 3.84 33.79
N THR A 233 4.43 5.15 33.84
CA THR A 233 5.47 5.75 34.71
C THR A 233 5.04 5.84 36.19
N LYS A 234 3.74 5.72 36.47
CA LYS A 234 3.11 5.90 37.79
C LYS A 234 3.31 7.29 38.40
N VAL A 235 3.70 8.28 37.59
CA VAL A 235 3.87 9.66 38.00
C VAL A 235 2.65 10.46 37.53
N LYS A 236 2.05 11.22 38.45
CA LYS A 236 0.99 12.16 38.09
C LYS A 236 1.63 13.45 37.58
N PHE A 237 1.28 13.81 36.36
CA PHE A 237 1.80 14.96 35.66
C PHE A 237 0.67 15.59 34.84
N ASP A 238 0.65 16.92 34.75
CA ASP A 238 -0.35 17.65 33.97
C ASP A 238 0.39 18.44 32.88
N MET A 239 0.16 18.07 31.61
CA MET A 239 0.77 18.76 30.49
C MET A 239 0.15 20.17 30.40
N SER A 240 0.92 21.18 30.76
CA SER A 240 0.51 22.58 30.63
C SER A 240 1.55 23.37 29.86
N GLU A 241 1.21 24.60 29.43
CA GLU A 241 2.16 25.49 28.76
C GLU A 241 3.36 25.88 29.64
N LYS A 242 3.30 25.59 30.95
CA LYS A 242 4.36 25.86 31.92
C LYS A 242 5.25 24.64 32.20
N THR A 243 4.97 23.49 31.58
CA THR A 243 5.78 22.29 31.74
C THR A 243 7.21 22.57 31.31
N THR A 244 8.17 22.29 32.19
CA THR A 244 9.60 22.39 31.90
C THR A 244 10.20 21.03 31.58
N PHE A 245 11.41 21.02 31.02
CA PHE A 245 12.16 19.79 30.79
C PHE A 245 12.45 19.03 32.09
N GLU A 246 12.65 19.73 33.21
CA GLU A 246 12.81 19.11 34.53
C GLU A 246 11.62 18.20 34.90
N ASP A 247 10.40 18.66 34.62
CA ASP A 247 9.19 17.89 34.94
C ASP A 247 9.08 16.61 34.12
N LEU A 248 9.65 16.58 32.91
CA LEU A 248 9.72 15.40 32.07
C LEU A 248 10.84 14.45 32.51
N LEU A 249 11.97 15.00 32.99
CA LEU A 249 13.04 14.18 33.56
C LEU A 249 12.59 13.47 34.85
N LYS A 250 11.68 14.05 35.63
CA LYS A 250 11.06 13.41 36.81
C LYS A 250 10.28 12.14 36.47
N LEU A 251 9.88 11.95 35.21
CA LEU A 251 9.22 10.74 34.72
C LEU A 251 10.20 9.56 34.54
N ASN A 252 11.51 9.79 34.70
CA ASN A 252 12.57 8.81 34.47
C ASN A 252 12.41 8.10 33.12
N LEU A 253 12.19 8.88 32.06
CA LEU A 253 11.90 8.36 30.70
C LEU A 253 12.96 7.39 30.19
N HIS A 254 14.21 7.52 30.64
CA HIS A 254 15.29 6.58 30.35
C HIS A 254 15.05 5.12 30.83
N GLN A 255 14.10 4.89 31.74
CA GLN A 255 13.71 3.56 32.22
C GLN A 255 12.50 2.98 31.49
N PHE A 256 11.81 3.78 30.68
CA PHE A 256 10.55 3.44 30.01
C PHE A 256 10.59 3.75 28.50
N GLU A 257 11.77 3.62 27.88
CA GLU A 257 11.99 3.96 26.47
C GLU A 257 11.07 3.15 25.55
N ASP A 258 10.93 1.84 25.80
CA ASP A 258 10.09 0.94 25.00
C ASP A 258 8.60 1.28 25.12
N GLU A 259 8.13 1.60 26.33
CA GLU A 259 6.75 2.03 26.57
C GLU A 259 6.45 3.37 25.90
N VAL A 260 7.36 4.36 26.00
CA VAL A 260 7.22 5.65 25.32
C VAL A 260 7.09 5.43 23.82
N ARG A 261 8.00 4.65 23.24
CA ARG A 261 7.99 4.35 21.79
C ARG A 261 6.70 3.66 21.37
N SER A 262 6.22 2.70 22.14
CA SER A 262 4.94 2.01 21.89
C SER A 262 3.73 2.95 21.92
N ILE A 263 3.70 3.90 22.87
CA ILE A 263 2.65 4.92 22.97
C ILE A 263 2.72 5.89 21.78
N VAL A 264 3.91 6.33 21.40
CA VAL A 264 4.12 7.23 20.25
C VAL A 264 3.71 6.53 18.96
N ASP A 265 4.12 5.28 18.76
CA ASP A 265 3.72 4.47 17.60
C ASP A 265 2.20 4.31 17.52
N LYS A 266 1.55 4.06 18.66
CA LYS A 266 0.08 4.01 18.75
C LYS A 266 -0.53 5.36 18.36
N ALA A 267 -0.02 6.46 18.89
CA ALA A 267 -0.50 7.81 18.58
C ALA A 267 -0.37 8.15 17.09
N VAL A 268 0.76 7.83 16.47
CA VAL A 268 1.00 8.04 15.03
C VAL A 268 0.02 7.23 14.19
N LYS A 269 -0.23 5.96 14.56
CA LYS A 269 -1.20 5.12 13.86
C LYS A 269 -2.62 5.65 14.03
N GLU A 270 -3.00 6.05 15.24
CA GLU A 270 -4.31 6.67 15.52
C GLU A 270 -4.52 7.99 14.75
N SER A 271 -3.50 8.84 14.67
CA SER A 271 -3.57 10.08 13.87
C SER A 271 -3.73 9.81 12.38
N GLY A 272 -3.12 8.74 11.86
CA GLY A 272 -3.37 8.27 10.51
C GLY A 272 -4.83 7.88 10.28
N MET A 273 -5.44 7.16 11.24
CA MET A 273 -6.87 6.80 11.17
C MET A 273 -7.77 8.03 11.19
N GLU A 274 -7.49 8.99 12.08
CA GLU A 274 -8.23 10.26 12.18
C GLU A 274 -8.20 11.02 10.85
N LYS A 275 -7.05 11.05 10.18
CA LYS A 275 -6.91 11.66 8.86
C LYS A 275 -7.74 10.95 7.80
N THR A 276 -7.67 9.62 7.73
CA THR A 276 -8.48 8.83 6.78
C THR A 276 -9.98 9.02 7.03
N LEU A 277 -10.42 9.06 8.28
CA LEU A 277 -11.83 9.31 8.63
C LEU A 277 -12.29 10.71 8.21
N ALA A 278 -11.45 11.73 8.41
CA ALA A 278 -11.74 13.09 7.95
C ALA A 278 -11.79 13.19 6.42
N GLU A 279 -10.90 12.49 5.71
CA GLU A 279 -10.91 12.41 4.25
C GLU A 279 -12.17 11.70 3.73
N LEU A 280 -12.60 10.62 4.38
CA LEU A 280 -13.87 9.92 4.09
C LEU A 280 -15.07 10.86 4.27
N ASP A 281 -15.17 11.54 5.41
CA ASP A 281 -16.28 12.47 5.69
C ASP A 281 -16.34 13.61 4.67
N SER A 282 -15.19 14.20 4.32
CA SER A 282 -15.10 15.23 3.28
C SER A 282 -15.53 14.72 1.91
N THR A 283 -15.05 13.53 1.52
CA THR A 283 -15.36 12.93 0.21
C THR A 283 -16.86 12.67 0.09
N TRP A 284 -17.43 11.94 1.05
CA TRP A 284 -18.82 11.50 1.02
C TRP A 284 -19.84 12.60 1.33
N SER A 285 -19.44 13.68 2.00
CA SER A 285 -20.28 14.88 2.14
C SER A 285 -20.48 15.61 0.81
N SER A 286 -19.47 15.58 -0.08
CA SER A 286 -19.52 16.24 -1.38
C SER A 286 -20.09 15.37 -2.51
N MET A 287 -20.10 14.05 -2.33
CA MET A 287 -20.50 13.10 -3.38
C MET A 287 -22.02 13.09 -3.57
N VAL A 288 -22.47 13.37 -4.80
CA VAL A 288 -23.89 13.47 -5.16
C VAL A 288 -24.22 12.59 -6.36
N PHE A 289 -25.45 12.07 -6.39
CA PHE A 289 -25.98 11.39 -7.56
C PHE A 289 -26.30 12.36 -8.70
N GLU A 290 -25.95 11.95 -9.91
CA GLU A 290 -26.39 12.61 -11.14
C GLU A 290 -27.68 11.98 -11.65
N HIS A 291 -28.55 12.80 -12.25
CA HIS A 291 -29.85 12.35 -12.76
C HIS A 291 -30.03 12.67 -14.24
N GLU A 292 -30.71 11.78 -14.96
CA GLU A 292 -31.08 11.95 -16.37
C GLU A 292 -32.58 11.65 -16.61
N PRO A 293 -33.29 12.45 -17.42
CA PRO A 293 -34.71 12.22 -17.67
C PRO A 293 -34.94 11.01 -18.59
N HIS A 294 -35.85 10.13 -18.21
CA HIS A 294 -36.28 9.02 -19.05
C HIS A 294 -37.02 9.54 -20.30
N GLY A 295 -36.61 9.07 -21.49
CA GLY A 295 -37.07 9.62 -22.78
C GLY A 295 -38.58 9.55 -23.03
N ARG A 296 -39.31 8.63 -22.37
CA ARG A 296 -40.76 8.44 -22.56
C ARG A 296 -41.62 8.96 -21.41
N THR A 297 -41.20 8.72 -20.18
CA THR A 297 -42.00 9.08 -18.98
C THR A 297 -41.59 10.40 -18.35
N GLY A 298 -40.41 10.92 -18.69
CA GLY A 298 -39.82 12.09 -18.03
C GLY A 298 -39.39 11.84 -16.57
N THR A 299 -39.42 10.59 -16.09
CA THR A 299 -38.94 10.23 -14.75
C THR A 299 -37.44 10.45 -14.67
N MET A 300 -36.93 11.13 -13.64
CA MET A 300 -35.50 11.35 -13.45
C MET A 300 -34.85 10.05 -12.96
N LEU A 301 -34.05 9.41 -13.81
CA LEU A 301 -33.26 8.20 -13.56
C LEU A 301 -31.89 8.54 -12.99
N LEU A 302 -31.28 7.61 -12.26
CA LEU A 302 -29.90 7.76 -11.79
C LEU A 302 -28.96 7.49 -12.95
N LYS A 303 -28.03 8.42 -13.19
CA LYS A 303 -26.99 8.24 -14.20
C LYS A 303 -25.88 7.35 -13.66
N PRO A 304 -25.43 6.31 -14.40
CA PRO A 304 -24.28 5.51 -14.00
C PRO A 304 -23.03 6.39 -13.88
N ASN A 305 -22.33 6.27 -12.76
CA ASN A 305 -21.06 6.96 -12.53
C ASN A 305 -20.01 5.94 -12.06
N GLU A 306 -19.08 5.57 -12.94
CA GLU A 306 -18.02 4.59 -12.64
C GLU A 306 -17.06 5.10 -11.56
N GLU A 307 -16.72 6.39 -11.56
CA GLU A 307 -15.83 7.01 -10.56
C GLU A 307 -16.43 6.93 -9.14
N LEU A 308 -17.75 7.03 -9.03
CA LEU A 308 -18.47 6.85 -7.77
C LEU A 308 -18.31 5.43 -7.22
N VAL A 309 -18.48 4.42 -8.08
CA VAL A 309 -18.38 3.01 -7.69
C VAL A 309 -16.93 2.66 -7.33
N GLU A 310 -15.95 3.11 -8.11
CA GLU A 310 -14.53 2.93 -7.81
C GLU A 310 -14.15 3.57 -6.46
N THR A 311 -14.58 4.81 -6.23
CA THR A 311 -14.36 5.51 -4.96
C THR A 311 -15.04 4.81 -3.77
N LEU A 312 -16.19 4.17 -4.00
CA LEU A 312 -16.89 3.38 -2.98
C LEU A 312 -16.10 2.12 -2.59
N GLU A 313 -15.67 1.35 -3.58
CA GLU A 313 -14.91 0.11 -3.37
C GLU A 313 -13.56 0.41 -2.69
N ASP A 314 -12.83 1.42 -3.15
CA ASP A 314 -11.54 1.83 -2.56
C ASP A 314 -11.70 2.24 -1.09
N ASN A 315 -12.69 3.06 -0.78
CA ASN A 315 -12.95 3.52 0.59
C ASN A 315 -13.42 2.39 1.50
N GLN A 316 -14.16 1.40 0.98
CA GLN A 316 -14.49 0.18 1.73
C GLN A 316 -13.24 -0.65 2.05
N VAL A 317 -12.31 -0.82 1.10
CA VAL A 317 -11.04 -1.53 1.33
C VAL A 317 -10.18 -0.81 2.37
N GLN A 318 -10.15 0.53 2.32
CA GLN A 318 -9.47 1.33 3.34
C GLN A 318 -10.06 1.11 4.74
N LEU A 319 -11.40 1.15 4.88
CA LEU A 319 -12.07 0.90 6.15
C LEU A 319 -11.85 -0.54 6.65
N GLN A 320 -11.85 -1.54 5.77
CA GLN A 320 -11.51 -2.92 6.13
C GLN A 320 -10.07 -3.03 6.66
N THR A 321 -9.13 -2.32 6.04
CA THR A 321 -7.74 -2.25 6.52
C THR A 321 -7.68 -1.64 7.93
N LEU A 322 -8.42 -0.57 8.18
CA LEU A 322 -8.53 0.05 9.51
C LEU A 322 -9.13 -0.92 10.54
N MET A 323 -10.16 -1.69 10.17
CA MET A 323 -10.82 -2.70 11.02
C MET A 323 -9.86 -3.80 11.50
N THR A 324 -8.88 -4.18 10.67
CA THR A 324 -7.87 -5.19 11.06
C THR A 324 -6.74 -4.64 11.93
N SER A 325 -6.66 -3.31 12.10
CA SER A 325 -5.60 -2.68 12.86
C SER A 325 -5.76 -2.92 14.37
N LYS A 326 -4.68 -3.33 15.03
CA LYS A 326 -4.65 -3.50 16.49
C LYS A 326 -4.86 -2.21 17.29
N TYR A 327 -4.80 -1.05 16.65
CA TYR A 327 -4.95 0.27 17.27
C TYR A 327 -6.36 0.87 17.12
N ILE A 328 -7.32 0.11 16.58
CA ILE A 328 -8.68 0.60 16.29
C ILE A 328 -9.52 0.94 17.53
N ALA A 329 -9.15 0.47 18.73
CA ALA A 329 -10.01 0.49 19.91
C ALA A 329 -10.74 1.83 20.19
N HIS A 330 -10.09 2.97 19.95
CA HIS A 330 -10.71 4.29 20.12
C HIS A 330 -11.69 4.67 19.00
N PHE A 331 -11.41 4.26 17.76
CA PHE A 331 -12.17 4.61 16.56
C PHE A 331 -13.14 3.50 16.11
N LEU A 332 -13.29 2.42 16.89
CA LEU A 332 -14.07 1.25 16.51
C LEU A 332 -15.52 1.60 16.14
N GLU A 333 -16.18 2.43 16.95
CA GLU A 333 -17.57 2.82 16.71
C GLU A 333 -17.71 3.66 15.43
N GLU A 334 -16.78 4.60 15.20
CA GLU A 334 -16.80 5.49 14.04
C GLU A 334 -16.46 4.75 12.74
N VAL A 335 -15.39 3.94 12.74
CA VAL A 335 -14.99 3.09 11.60
C VAL A 335 -16.08 2.07 11.29
N SER A 336 -16.67 1.42 12.31
CA SER A 336 -17.78 0.48 12.10
C SER A 336 -19.02 1.18 11.54
N GLY A 337 -19.32 2.40 12.00
CA GLY A 337 -20.42 3.21 11.47
C GLY A 337 -20.20 3.61 10.02
N TRP A 338 -18.98 3.98 9.61
CA TRP A 338 -18.64 4.21 8.21
C TRP A 338 -18.70 2.93 7.37
N GLN A 339 -18.16 1.82 7.86
CA GLN A 339 -18.19 0.54 7.17
C GLN A 339 -19.63 0.09 6.88
N HIS A 340 -20.52 0.22 7.86
CA HIS A 340 -21.93 -0.12 7.67
C HIS A 340 -22.58 0.80 6.64
N ARG A 341 -22.38 2.13 6.75
CA ARG A 341 -22.96 3.11 5.83
C ARG A 341 -22.54 2.90 4.37
N LEU A 342 -21.25 2.65 4.13
CA LEU A 342 -20.74 2.43 2.78
C LEU A 342 -21.13 1.05 2.24
N SER A 343 -21.20 0.03 3.08
CA SER A 343 -21.66 -1.31 2.68
C SER A 343 -23.15 -1.30 2.30
N THR A 344 -23.98 -0.60 3.07
CA THR A 344 -25.38 -0.38 2.71
C THR A 344 -25.50 0.43 1.43
N ALA A 345 -24.68 1.47 1.25
CA ALA A 345 -24.67 2.25 0.01
C ALA A 345 -24.37 1.38 -1.21
N ASP A 346 -23.35 0.52 -1.14
CA ASP A 346 -22.98 -0.40 -2.22
C ASP A 346 -24.10 -1.37 -2.59
N SER A 347 -24.68 -2.03 -1.58
CA SER A 347 -25.80 -2.97 -1.79
C SER A 347 -27.00 -2.26 -2.42
N VAL A 348 -27.35 -1.08 -1.92
CA VAL A 348 -28.45 -0.27 -2.45
C VAL A 348 -28.17 0.17 -3.88
N ILE A 349 -26.98 0.70 -4.19
CA ILE A 349 -26.61 1.16 -5.53
C ILE A 349 -26.69 0.01 -6.55
N SER A 350 -26.14 -1.16 -6.20
CA SER A 350 -26.14 -2.34 -7.08
C SER A 350 -27.56 -2.82 -7.43
N ILE A 351 -28.43 -2.95 -6.42
CA ILE A 351 -29.82 -3.35 -6.63
C ILE A 351 -30.58 -2.25 -7.36
N TRP A 352 -30.36 -0.98 -7.01
CA TRP A 352 -31.06 0.15 -7.64
C TRP A 352 -30.76 0.22 -9.15
N PHE A 353 -29.51 0.10 -9.58
CA PHE A 353 -29.19 0.07 -11.01
C PHE A 353 -29.78 -1.15 -11.71
N THR A 354 -29.82 -2.30 -11.03
CA THR A 354 -30.46 -3.52 -11.56
C THR A 354 -31.96 -3.31 -11.75
N VAL A 355 -32.66 -2.83 -10.71
CA VAL A 355 -34.09 -2.49 -10.73
C VAL A 355 -34.38 -1.44 -11.80
N GLN A 356 -33.59 -0.36 -11.89
CA GLN A 356 -33.76 0.69 -12.89
C GLN A 356 -33.65 0.14 -14.32
N ARG A 357 -32.65 -0.71 -14.59
CA ARG A 357 -32.46 -1.32 -15.91
C ARG A 357 -33.63 -2.23 -16.27
N THR A 358 -34.03 -3.13 -15.37
CA THR A 358 -35.14 -4.05 -15.60
C THR A 358 -36.47 -3.33 -15.71
N TRP A 359 -36.72 -2.32 -14.86
CA TRP A 359 -37.90 -1.46 -14.95
C TRP A 359 -37.94 -0.72 -16.28
N THR A 360 -36.85 -0.10 -16.73
CA THR A 360 -36.81 0.62 -18.02
C THR A 360 -37.15 -0.31 -19.20
N HIS A 361 -36.63 -1.54 -19.16
CA HIS A 361 -36.96 -2.55 -20.17
C HIS A 361 -38.44 -2.95 -20.13
N LEU A 362 -38.96 -3.32 -18.96
CA LEU A 362 -40.35 -3.77 -18.82
C LEU A 362 -41.37 -2.63 -19.00
N GLU A 363 -41.01 -1.40 -18.65
CA GLU A 363 -41.83 -0.20 -18.84
C GLU A 363 -42.15 -0.03 -20.33
N SER A 364 -41.13 -0.12 -21.19
CA SER A 364 -41.29 -0.03 -22.65
C SER A 364 -42.28 -1.05 -23.22
N ILE A 365 -42.42 -2.20 -22.56
CA ILE A 365 -43.26 -3.32 -23.00
C ILE A 365 -44.67 -3.21 -22.39
N PHE A 366 -44.78 -3.20 -21.06
CA PHE A 366 -46.07 -3.20 -20.36
C PHE A 366 -46.80 -1.86 -20.41
N ILE A 367 -46.10 -0.72 -20.50
CA ILE A 367 -46.74 0.59 -20.66
C ILE A 367 -46.81 0.98 -22.15
N GLY A 368 -45.89 0.49 -22.99
CA GLY A 368 -45.86 0.82 -24.42
C GLY A 368 -46.82 0.00 -25.28
N SER A 369 -47.16 -1.22 -24.89
CA SER A 369 -47.99 -2.14 -25.68
C SER A 369 -49.32 -2.44 -25.00
N GLU A 370 -50.39 -1.84 -25.49
CA GLU A 370 -51.76 -2.10 -24.99
C GLU A 370 -52.21 -3.55 -25.24
N ASP A 371 -51.72 -4.18 -26.31
CA ASP A 371 -52.03 -5.57 -26.63
C ASP A 371 -51.46 -6.54 -25.59
N ILE A 372 -50.19 -6.35 -25.19
CA ILE A 372 -49.55 -7.16 -24.14
C ILE A 372 -50.27 -6.96 -22.80
N ARG A 373 -50.74 -5.74 -22.48
CA ARG A 373 -51.53 -5.49 -21.28
C ARG A 373 -52.83 -6.27 -21.22
N CYS A 374 -53.50 -6.40 -22.36
CA CYS A 374 -54.74 -7.15 -22.46
C CYS A 374 -54.52 -8.66 -22.33
N GLN A 375 -53.35 -9.15 -22.77
CA GLN A 375 -53.00 -10.57 -22.73
C GLN A 375 -52.47 -11.02 -21.36
N LEU A 376 -51.77 -10.14 -20.62
CA LEU A 376 -51.22 -10.38 -19.29
C LEU A 376 -51.78 -9.38 -18.25
N PRO A 377 -53.08 -9.44 -17.93
CA PRO A 377 -53.73 -8.41 -17.10
C PRO A 377 -53.27 -8.44 -15.64
N GLU A 378 -53.00 -9.62 -15.07
CA GLU A 378 -52.50 -9.74 -13.68
C GLU A 378 -51.09 -9.17 -13.54
N ASP A 379 -50.17 -9.54 -14.44
CA ASP A 379 -48.79 -9.05 -14.44
C ASP A 379 -48.71 -7.55 -14.77
N SER A 380 -49.59 -7.06 -15.66
CA SER A 380 -49.69 -5.62 -15.95
C SER A 380 -50.12 -4.81 -14.73
N LYS A 381 -51.13 -5.29 -13.99
CA LYS A 381 -51.57 -4.65 -12.75
C LYS A 381 -50.48 -4.67 -11.68
N ARG A 382 -49.70 -5.76 -11.62
CA ARG A 382 -48.53 -5.84 -10.75
C ARG A 382 -47.46 -4.83 -11.14
N PHE A 383 -47.17 -4.72 -12.44
CA PHE A 383 -46.21 -3.76 -12.97
C PHE A 383 -46.64 -2.31 -12.70
N ASP A 384 -47.93 -1.97 -12.81
CA ASP A 384 -48.44 -0.63 -12.48
C ASP A 384 -48.16 -0.26 -11.00
N GLY A 385 -48.25 -1.22 -10.08
CA GLY A 385 -47.86 -1.03 -8.68
C GLY A 385 -46.37 -0.79 -8.51
N ILE A 386 -45.53 -1.64 -9.13
CA ILE A 386 -44.07 -1.51 -9.15
C ILE A 386 -43.64 -0.17 -9.76
N ASP A 387 -44.29 0.27 -10.83
CA ASP A 387 -44.04 1.54 -11.51
C ASP A 387 -44.32 2.74 -10.60
N THR A 388 -45.41 2.68 -9.84
CA THR A 388 -45.76 3.71 -8.85
C THR A 388 -44.71 3.77 -7.75
N ASP A 389 -44.40 2.62 -7.13
CA ASP A 389 -43.40 2.52 -6.05
C ASP A 389 -42.01 2.96 -6.51
N PHE A 390 -41.59 2.56 -7.72
CA PHE A 390 -40.30 2.97 -8.28
C PHE A 390 -40.26 4.48 -8.55
N LYS A 391 -41.30 5.07 -9.15
CA LYS A 391 -41.38 6.52 -9.36
C LYS A 391 -41.37 7.31 -8.06
N GLU A 392 -41.99 6.80 -6.99
CA GLU A 392 -41.91 7.41 -5.66
C GLU A 392 -40.48 7.40 -5.11
N ILE A 393 -39.78 6.27 -5.22
CA ILE A 393 -38.37 6.16 -4.82
C ILE A 393 -37.50 7.14 -5.62
N MET A 394 -37.69 7.22 -6.94
CA MET A 394 -36.93 8.16 -7.80
C MET A 394 -37.23 9.62 -7.47
N ALA A 395 -38.49 9.97 -7.22
CA ALA A 395 -38.87 11.33 -6.82
C ALA A 395 -38.27 11.72 -5.46
N GLU A 396 -38.10 10.75 -4.55
CA GLU A 396 -37.43 10.96 -3.28
C GLU A 396 -35.90 11.07 -3.43
N ALA A 397 -35.30 10.29 -4.34
CA ALA A 397 -33.87 10.35 -4.65
C ALA A 397 -33.44 11.71 -5.21
N VAL A 398 -34.30 12.35 -6.02
CA VAL A 398 -34.03 13.70 -6.54
C VAL A 398 -34.03 14.76 -5.43
N LYS A 399 -34.75 14.54 -4.32
CA LYS A 399 -34.77 15.47 -3.18
C LYS A 399 -33.51 15.37 -2.32
N VAL A 400 -32.96 14.16 -2.18
CA VAL A 400 -31.76 13.87 -1.39
C VAL A 400 -30.67 13.39 -2.32
N THR A 401 -29.87 14.33 -2.82
CA THR A 401 -28.86 14.05 -3.84
C THR A 401 -27.58 13.44 -3.28
N ASN A 402 -27.30 13.59 -1.97
CA ASN A 402 -26.11 13.00 -1.35
C ASN A 402 -26.19 11.47 -1.36
N VAL A 403 -25.11 10.82 -1.81
CA VAL A 403 -25.07 9.37 -2.03
C VAL A 403 -25.31 8.59 -0.75
N VAL A 404 -24.61 8.94 0.33
CA VAL A 404 -24.69 8.22 1.61
C VAL A 404 -26.05 8.47 2.27
N GLU A 405 -26.53 9.72 2.29
CA GLU A 405 -27.82 10.06 2.90
C GLU A 405 -29.00 9.42 2.16
N SER A 406 -28.96 9.38 0.83
CA SER A 406 -30.01 8.79 0.00
C SER A 406 -30.08 7.27 0.17
N THR A 407 -28.94 6.60 0.15
CA THR A 407 -28.86 5.13 0.24
C THR A 407 -29.10 4.58 1.64
N ASN A 408 -28.74 5.31 2.71
CA ASN A 408 -28.87 4.86 4.09
C ASN A 408 -30.27 5.12 4.70
N LYS A 409 -31.28 5.42 3.88
CA LYS A 409 -32.67 5.56 4.34
C LYS A 409 -33.22 4.22 4.83
N LYS A 410 -33.88 4.26 5.99
CA LYS A 410 -34.46 3.06 6.60
C LYS A 410 -35.49 2.41 5.68
N GLY A 411 -35.32 1.11 5.42
CA GLY A 411 -36.23 0.31 4.61
C GLY A 411 -36.10 0.51 3.09
N LEU A 412 -35.17 1.33 2.60
CA LEU A 412 -34.96 1.50 1.16
C LEU A 412 -34.46 0.21 0.49
N LEU A 413 -33.49 -0.47 1.12
CA LEU A 413 -32.95 -1.72 0.61
C LEU A 413 -34.04 -2.80 0.46
N GLU A 414 -34.85 -3.00 1.51
CA GLU A 414 -35.96 -3.97 1.50
C GLU A 414 -37.01 -3.63 0.43
N LYS A 415 -37.30 -2.33 0.21
CA LYS A 415 -38.19 -1.89 -0.87
C LYS A 415 -37.60 -2.22 -2.24
N LEU A 416 -36.32 -1.94 -2.46
CA LEU A 416 -35.65 -2.23 -3.73
C LEU A 416 -35.57 -3.74 -4.02
N GLU A 417 -35.26 -4.57 -3.01
CA GLU A 417 -35.30 -6.03 -3.12
C GLU A 417 -36.71 -6.55 -3.45
N GLY A 418 -37.75 -5.92 -2.86
CA GLY A 418 -39.14 -6.20 -3.19
C GLY A 418 -39.50 -5.86 -4.64
N LEU A 419 -39.03 -4.70 -5.13
CA LEU A 419 -39.21 -4.30 -6.53
C LEU A 419 -38.45 -5.21 -7.49
N GLU A 420 -37.21 -5.60 -7.18
CA GLU A 420 -36.43 -6.55 -7.96
C GLU A 420 -37.16 -7.88 -8.11
N THR A 421 -37.65 -8.43 -6.99
CA THR A 421 -38.42 -9.68 -6.99
C THR A 421 -39.71 -9.53 -7.81
N GLY A 422 -40.41 -8.40 -7.68
CA GLY A 422 -41.61 -8.10 -8.46
C GLY A 422 -41.32 -8.03 -9.97
N LEU A 423 -40.27 -7.31 -10.36
CA LEU A 423 -39.82 -7.18 -11.74
C LEU A 423 -39.40 -8.52 -12.34
N ALA A 424 -38.67 -9.33 -11.58
CA ALA A 424 -38.26 -10.68 -12.01
C ALA A 424 -39.47 -11.60 -12.26
N MET A 425 -40.53 -11.46 -11.48
CA MET A 425 -41.78 -12.20 -11.74
C MET A 425 -42.46 -11.73 -13.03
N CYS A 426 -42.51 -10.42 -13.30
CA CYS A 426 -43.04 -9.88 -14.55
C CYS A 426 -42.20 -10.30 -15.76
N GLU A 427 -40.87 -10.31 -15.64
CA GLU A 427 -39.95 -10.76 -16.69
C GLU A 427 -40.15 -12.25 -17.00
N LYS A 428 -40.31 -13.08 -15.97
CA LYS A 428 -40.61 -14.51 -16.13
C LYS A 428 -41.95 -14.74 -16.83
N ALA A 429 -43.01 -14.03 -16.41
CA ALA A 429 -44.32 -14.13 -17.04
C ALA A 429 -44.28 -13.71 -18.52
N LEU A 430 -43.54 -12.64 -18.82
CA LEU A 430 -43.31 -12.20 -20.20
C LEU A 430 -42.56 -13.26 -21.02
N ALA A 431 -41.52 -13.88 -20.45
CA ALA A 431 -40.77 -14.94 -21.14
C ALA A 431 -41.63 -16.17 -21.44
N GLU A 432 -42.46 -16.60 -20.49
CA GLU A 432 -43.42 -17.71 -20.68
C GLU A 432 -44.47 -17.38 -21.75
N TYR A 433 -44.95 -16.13 -21.77
CA TYR A 433 -45.86 -15.63 -22.80
C TYR A 433 -45.21 -15.64 -24.20
N LEU A 434 -43.99 -15.11 -24.32
CA LEU A 434 -43.24 -15.12 -25.59
C LEU A 434 -42.99 -16.55 -26.08
N GLU A 435 -42.68 -17.48 -25.19
CA GLU A 435 -42.49 -18.88 -25.54
C GLU A 435 -43.79 -19.54 -26.02
N THR A 436 -44.93 -19.21 -25.39
CA THR A 436 -46.25 -19.65 -25.86
C THR A 436 -46.53 -19.15 -27.29
N LYS A 437 -46.15 -17.91 -27.60
CA LYS A 437 -46.27 -17.35 -28.97
C LYS A 437 -45.33 -18.04 -29.96
N ARG A 438 -44.09 -18.37 -29.55
CA ARG A 438 -43.15 -19.14 -30.37
C ARG A 438 -43.65 -20.54 -30.70
N LEU A 439 -44.28 -21.22 -29.75
CA LEU A 439 -44.89 -22.53 -29.99
C LEU A 439 -46.07 -22.45 -30.97
N ALA A 440 -46.85 -21.38 -30.91
CA ALA A 440 -47.97 -21.16 -31.83
C ALA A 440 -47.51 -20.83 -33.27
N PHE A 441 -46.37 -20.17 -33.43
CA PHE A 441 -45.74 -19.93 -34.73
C PHE A 441 -44.21 -20.15 -34.66
N PRO A 442 -43.74 -21.38 -34.98
CA PRO A 442 -42.34 -21.77 -34.81
C PRO A 442 -41.31 -20.91 -35.56
N ARG A 443 -41.71 -20.11 -36.56
CA ARG A 443 -40.79 -19.18 -37.22
C ARG A 443 -40.33 -18.05 -36.31
N PHE A 444 -41.03 -17.78 -35.20
CA PHE A 444 -40.58 -16.81 -34.20
C PHE A 444 -39.30 -17.22 -33.45
N TYR A 445 -38.84 -18.47 -33.56
CA TYR A 445 -37.52 -18.87 -33.05
C TYR A 445 -36.36 -18.27 -33.85
N PHE A 446 -36.60 -17.78 -35.07
CA PHE A 446 -35.56 -17.21 -35.93
C PHE A 446 -35.38 -15.70 -35.76
N VAL A 447 -36.23 -15.04 -34.95
CA VAL A 447 -36.14 -13.61 -34.66
C VAL A 447 -35.69 -13.36 -33.23
N SER A 448 -35.04 -12.21 -33.01
CA SER A 448 -34.63 -11.80 -31.66
C SER A 448 -35.86 -11.58 -30.76
N SER A 449 -35.71 -11.71 -29.44
CA SER A 449 -36.81 -11.42 -28.51
C SER A 449 -37.30 -9.98 -28.61
N ALA A 450 -36.42 -9.02 -28.94
CA ALA A 450 -36.78 -7.62 -29.15
C ALA A 450 -37.64 -7.44 -30.41
N ASP A 451 -37.27 -8.06 -31.53
CA ASP A 451 -38.06 -8.04 -32.76
C ASP A 451 -39.42 -8.75 -32.54
N LEU A 452 -39.43 -9.86 -31.80
CA LEU A 452 -40.67 -10.57 -31.46
C LEU A 452 -41.61 -9.69 -30.64
N LEU A 453 -41.09 -8.94 -29.67
CA LEU A 453 -41.87 -8.00 -28.89
C LEU A 453 -42.42 -6.87 -29.75
N ASP A 454 -41.64 -6.33 -30.68
CA ASP A 454 -42.09 -5.30 -31.61
C ASP A 454 -43.23 -5.82 -32.51
N ILE A 455 -43.08 -7.03 -33.06
CA ILE A 455 -44.12 -7.72 -33.84
C ILE A 455 -45.40 -7.92 -33.04
N LEU A 456 -45.30 -8.35 -31.78
CA LEU A 456 -46.47 -8.58 -30.92
C LEU A 456 -47.12 -7.27 -30.49
N SER A 457 -46.32 -6.23 -30.22
CA SER A 457 -46.83 -4.90 -29.83
C SER A 457 -47.64 -4.23 -30.93
N ASN A 458 -47.21 -4.40 -32.18
CA ASN A 458 -47.89 -3.90 -33.36
C ASN A 458 -48.77 -4.97 -34.02
N GLY A 459 -49.14 -6.02 -33.28
CA GLY A 459 -49.76 -7.20 -33.85
C GLY A 459 -51.12 -6.97 -34.53
N ASN A 460 -51.80 -5.92 -34.12
CA ASN A 460 -53.06 -5.48 -34.71
C ASN A 460 -52.89 -4.66 -36.00
N ASP A 461 -51.66 -4.25 -36.34
CA ASP A 461 -51.34 -3.53 -37.58
C ASP A 461 -50.44 -4.39 -38.49
N PRO A 462 -51.04 -5.10 -39.48
CA PRO A 462 -50.29 -5.94 -40.42
C PRO A 462 -49.22 -5.18 -41.23
N VAL A 463 -49.35 -3.85 -41.38
CA VAL A 463 -48.39 -3.04 -42.13
C VAL A 463 -47.10 -2.88 -41.34
N GLU A 464 -47.18 -2.63 -40.04
CA GLU A 464 -46.00 -2.51 -39.19
C GLU A 464 -45.30 -3.85 -39.02
N VAL A 465 -46.06 -4.95 -38.88
CA VAL A 465 -45.51 -6.31 -38.88
C VAL A 465 -44.84 -6.67 -40.21
N SER A 466 -45.27 -6.08 -41.34
CA SER A 466 -44.70 -6.37 -42.66
C SER A 466 -43.20 -6.07 -42.75
N LYS A 467 -42.69 -5.11 -41.97
CA LYS A 467 -41.27 -4.73 -41.89
C LYS A 467 -40.38 -5.87 -41.40
N HIS A 468 -40.96 -6.81 -40.66
CA HIS A 468 -40.26 -7.97 -40.09
C HIS A 468 -40.45 -9.24 -40.91
N LEU A 469 -41.24 -9.22 -41.98
CA LEU A 469 -41.54 -10.43 -42.78
C LEU A 469 -40.28 -11.02 -43.44
N SER A 470 -39.35 -10.18 -43.91
CA SER A 470 -38.08 -10.64 -44.47
C SER A 470 -37.22 -11.41 -43.47
N LYS A 471 -37.36 -11.11 -42.17
CA LYS A 471 -36.69 -11.85 -41.09
C LYS A 471 -37.38 -13.18 -40.78
N LEU A 472 -38.69 -13.27 -41.01
CA LEU A 472 -39.50 -14.47 -40.74
C LEU A 472 -39.51 -15.45 -41.92
N PHE A 473 -39.27 -14.96 -43.14
CA PHE A 473 -39.39 -15.70 -44.39
C PHE A 473 -38.27 -15.32 -45.37
N ASP A 474 -37.46 -16.30 -45.79
CA ASP A 474 -36.31 -16.10 -46.69
C ASP A 474 -36.61 -15.42 -48.04
N SER A 475 -37.85 -15.44 -48.53
CA SER A 475 -38.19 -14.93 -49.87
C SER A 475 -39.42 -14.05 -49.90
N LEU A 476 -39.93 -13.64 -48.74
CA LEU A 476 -41.07 -12.73 -48.64
C LEU A 476 -40.58 -11.40 -48.08
N SER A 477 -40.61 -10.36 -48.91
CA SER A 477 -40.22 -9.02 -48.51
C SER A 477 -41.40 -8.23 -47.95
N ASN A 478 -42.58 -8.36 -48.56
CA ASN A 478 -43.76 -7.60 -48.16
C ASN A 478 -45.07 -8.24 -48.64
N LEU A 479 -46.20 -7.79 -48.11
CA LEU A 479 -47.55 -8.15 -48.55
C LEU A 479 -48.24 -6.95 -49.18
N LYS A 480 -49.02 -7.19 -50.24
CA LYS A 480 -49.88 -6.17 -50.83
C LYS A 480 -51.22 -6.21 -50.12
N PHE A 481 -51.53 -5.15 -49.37
CA PHE A 481 -52.82 -5.02 -48.69
C PHE A 481 -53.88 -4.36 -49.58
N GLN A 482 -55.14 -4.74 -49.40
CA GLN A 482 -56.29 -4.07 -50.02
C GLN A 482 -56.43 -2.65 -49.44
N LEU A 483 -56.73 -1.66 -50.27
CA LEU A 483 -56.93 -0.28 -49.83
C LEU A 483 -58.43 0.01 -49.68
N ASP A 484 -58.80 0.74 -48.64
CA ASP A 484 -60.15 1.26 -48.41
C ASP A 484 -60.44 2.49 -49.30
N GLU A 485 -61.69 2.95 -49.35
CA GLU A 485 -62.12 4.11 -50.15
C GLU A 485 -61.36 5.41 -49.78
N SER A 486 -60.79 5.47 -48.56
CA SER A 486 -59.95 6.58 -48.09
C SER A 486 -58.44 6.37 -48.29
N GLY A 487 -58.01 5.34 -49.02
CA GLY A 487 -56.60 5.02 -49.29
C GLY A 487 -55.83 4.42 -48.11
N LYS A 488 -56.51 3.95 -47.05
CA LYS A 488 -55.88 3.24 -45.92
C LYS A 488 -55.86 1.73 -46.19
N PRO A 489 -54.77 1.02 -45.87
CA PRO A 489 -54.71 -0.43 -46.01
C PRO A 489 -55.70 -1.11 -45.04
N ILE A 490 -56.60 -1.89 -45.61
CA ILE A 490 -57.46 -2.84 -44.91
C ILE A 490 -56.60 -4.06 -44.56
N LYS A 491 -56.92 -4.72 -43.45
CA LYS A 491 -56.25 -5.93 -42.96
C LYS A 491 -56.51 -7.18 -43.83
N VAL A 492 -56.50 -7.04 -45.15
CA VAL A 492 -56.66 -8.11 -46.13
C VAL A 492 -55.50 -8.05 -47.11
N ALA A 493 -54.72 -9.13 -47.20
CA ALA A 493 -53.61 -9.26 -48.14
C ALA A 493 -54.09 -9.89 -49.46
N LEU A 494 -53.75 -9.23 -50.57
CA LEU A 494 -54.10 -9.59 -51.95
C LEU A 494 -52.98 -10.39 -52.66
N GLY A 495 -51.75 -10.29 -52.17
CA GLY A 495 -50.60 -10.95 -52.76
C GLY A 495 -49.31 -10.70 -52.00
N MET A 496 -48.23 -11.34 -52.47
CA MET A 496 -46.91 -11.30 -51.86
C MET A 496 -45.87 -10.72 -52.80
N TRP A 497 -44.89 -10.03 -52.21
CA TRP A 497 -43.70 -9.51 -52.88
C TRP A 497 -42.47 -10.32 -52.46
N SER A 498 -41.67 -10.71 -53.44
CA SER A 498 -40.33 -11.26 -53.23
C SER A 498 -39.30 -10.15 -52.98
N GLU A 499 -38.14 -10.51 -52.44
CA GLU A 499 -36.96 -9.62 -52.39
C GLU A 499 -36.49 -9.20 -53.79
N GLU A 500 -36.74 -10.05 -54.80
CA GLU A 500 -36.43 -9.78 -56.21
C GLU A 500 -37.52 -8.95 -56.92
N ILE A 501 -38.48 -8.39 -56.18
CA ILE A 501 -39.59 -7.57 -56.70
C ILE A 501 -40.55 -8.39 -57.60
N GLU A 502 -40.57 -9.71 -57.46
CA GLU A 502 -41.59 -10.55 -58.07
C GLU A 502 -42.90 -10.43 -57.26
N TYR A 503 -44.00 -10.20 -57.96
CA TYR A 503 -45.34 -10.12 -57.37
C TYR A 503 -46.14 -11.36 -57.73
N VAL A 504 -46.64 -12.04 -56.70
CA VAL A 504 -47.56 -13.17 -56.86
C VAL A 504 -48.88 -12.82 -56.19
N SER A 505 -49.96 -12.83 -56.97
CA SER A 505 -51.31 -12.64 -56.42
C SER A 505 -51.75 -13.91 -55.70
N PHE A 506 -52.41 -13.79 -54.56
CA PHE A 506 -52.93 -14.97 -53.87
C PHE A 506 -54.10 -15.58 -54.64
N ASP A 507 -54.26 -16.90 -54.53
CA ASP A 507 -55.41 -17.64 -55.10
C ASP A 507 -56.74 -17.16 -54.52
N LYS A 508 -56.72 -16.70 -53.26
CA LYS A 508 -57.81 -16.06 -52.54
C LYS A 508 -57.25 -15.03 -51.56
N ASP A 509 -58.02 -13.97 -51.35
CA ASP A 509 -57.69 -12.93 -50.38
C ASP A 509 -57.43 -13.52 -48.98
N CYS A 510 -56.37 -13.05 -48.33
CA CYS A 510 -55.98 -13.51 -47.00
C CYS A 510 -56.35 -12.47 -45.95
N ASP A 511 -57.22 -12.82 -45.02
CA ASP A 511 -57.56 -11.97 -43.88
C ASP A 511 -56.43 -11.96 -42.84
N CYS A 512 -55.89 -10.77 -42.58
CA CYS A 512 -54.80 -10.49 -41.64
C CYS A 512 -55.30 -9.90 -40.30
N SER A 513 -56.56 -10.12 -39.94
CA SER A 513 -57.12 -9.69 -38.66
C SER A 513 -56.86 -10.69 -37.52
N GLY A 514 -56.92 -10.22 -36.27
CA GLY A 514 -56.77 -11.05 -35.06
C GLY A 514 -55.32 -11.23 -34.62
N GLN A 515 -55.06 -12.29 -33.85
CA GLN A 515 -53.74 -12.58 -33.28
C GLN A 515 -52.69 -12.83 -34.36
N VAL A 516 -51.46 -12.32 -34.13
CA VAL A 516 -50.38 -12.29 -35.12
C VAL A 516 -49.99 -13.66 -35.63
N GLU A 517 -49.79 -14.58 -34.70
CA GLU A 517 -49.44 -15.97 -35.00
C GLU A 517 -50.50 -16.66 -35.85
N MET A 518 -51.78 -16.33 -35.67
CA MET A 518 -52.88 -16.96 -36.39
C MET A 518 -52.94 -16.47 -37.82
N TRP A 519 -52.83 -15.16 -38.03
CA TRP A 519 -52.87 -14.64 -39.40
C TRP A 519 -51.56 -14.86 -40.15
N LEU A 520 -50.40 -14.89 -39.50
CA LEU A 520 -49.14 -15.29 -40.14
C LEU A 520 -49.18 -16.76 -40.59
N ASN A 521 -49.78 -17.65 -39.81
CA ASN A 521 -50.02 -19.03 -40.24
C ASN A 521 -50.98 -19.09 -41.45
N ARG A 522 -52.07 -18.30 -41.45
CA ARG A 522 -52.97 -18.20 -42.62
C ARG A 522 -52.24 -17.69 -43.87
N VAL A 523 -51.36 -16.69 -43.72
CA VAL A 523 -50.51 -16.21 -44.82
C VAL A 523 -49.60 -17.33 -45.31
N LEU A 524 -48.93 -18.07 -44.43
CA LEU A 524 -48.08 -19.19 -44.81
C LEU A 524 -48.86 -20.30 -45.55
N GLU A 525 -50.03 -20.70 -45.04
CA GLU A 525 -50.90 -21.67 -45.71
C GLU A 525 -51.33 -21.16 -47.10
N ARG A 526 -51.68 -19.87 -47.20
CA ARG A 526 -52.07 -19.24 -48.45
C ARG A 526 -50.91 -19.18 -49.43
N MET A 527 -49.71 -18.82 -48.99
CA MET A 527 -48.50 -18.85 -49.81
C MET A 527 -48.28 -20.24 -50.40
N CYS A 528 -48.37 -21.30 -49.57
CA CYS A 528 -48.23 -22.68 -50.06
C CYS A 528 -49.35 -23.08 -51.02
N ALA A 529 -50.60 -22.67 -50.76
CA ALA A 529 -51.75 -22.99 -51.62
C ALA A 529 -51.67 -22.29 -52.97
N THR A 530 -51.41 -20.98 -52.98
CA THR A 530 -51.18 -20.17 -54.18
C THR A 530 -50.05 -20.75 -54.99
N LEU A 531 -48.90 -21.01 -54.35
CA LEU A 531 -47.78 -21.63 -55.05
C LEU A 531 -48.18 -23.00 -55.62
N ARG A 532 -48.93 -23.86 -54.91
CA ARG A 532 -49.38 -25.17 -55.45
C ARG A 532 -50.25 -25.04 -56.71
N VAL A 533 -51.08 -24.01 -56.79
CA VAL A 533 -51.89 -23.72 -57.98
C VAL A 533 -50.98 -23.25 -59.11
N GLU A 534 -50.11 -22.28 -58.83
CA GLU A 534 -49.09 -21.79 -59.78
C GLU A 534 -48.11 -22.90 -60.19
N PHE A 535 -47.78 -23.87 -59.32
CA PHE A 535 -46.96 -25.05 -59.61
C PHE A 535 -47.62 -25.94 -60.66
N GLY A 536 -48.96 -26.00 -60.67
CA GLY A 536 -49.73 -26.74 -61.68
C GLY A 536 -49.67 -26.10 -63.06
N GLU A 537 -49.42 -24.80 -63.14
CA GLU A 537 -49.47 -24.02 -64.38
C GLU A 537 -48.09 -23.52 -64.87
N ALA A 538 -47.08 -23.38 -64.00
CA ALA A 538 -45.98 -22.43 -64.29
C ALA A 538 -44.55 -22.77 -63.82
N ILE A 539 -44.20 -24.00 -63.40
CA ILE A 539 -42.76 -24.32 -63.23
C ILE A 539 -42.21 -25.05 -64.44
N ALA A 540 -41.84 -24.26 -65.45
CA ALA A 540 -41.10 -24.75 -66.61
C ALA A 540 -39.84 -25.54 -66.19
N LEU A 541 -39.11 -25.13 -65.14
CA LEU A 541 -37.85 -25.79 -64.76
C LEU A 541 -38.01 -27.22 -64.22
N ALA A 542 -38.86 -27.42 -63.20
CA ALA A 542 -39.12 -28.72 -62.61
C ALA A 542 -39.85 -29.64 -63.60
N THR A 543 -40.82 -29.10 -64.35
CA THR A 543 -41.51 -29.84 -65.41
C THR A 543 -40.53 -30.27 -66.50
N THR A 544 -39.62 -29.38 -66.96
CA THR A 544 -38.56 -29.74 -67.93
C THR A 544 -37.64 -30.83 -67.39
N GLN A 545 -37.27 -30.82 -66.11
CA GLN A 545 -36.46 -31.89 -65.51
C GLN A 545 -37.20 -33.23 -65.46
N ILE A 546 -38.48 -33.23 -65.07
CA ILE A 546 -39.33 -34.43 -65.07
C ILE A 546 -39.47 -34.99 -66.49
N TRP A 547 -39.74 -34.12 -67.48
CA TRP A 547 -39.81 -34.51 -68.89
C TRP A 547 -38.47 -35.03 -69.40
N TRP A 548 -37.35 -34.39 -69.06
CA TRP A 548 -36.02 -34.86 -69.45
C TRP A 548 -35.77 -36.29 -68.93
N THR A 549 -36.07 -36.56 -67.65
CA THR A 549 -35.94 -37.92 -67.08
C THR A 549 -36.85 -38.92 -67.80
N THR A 550 -38.09 -38.54 -68.08
CA THR A 550 -39.06 -39.39 -68.80
C THR A 550 -38.60 -39.70 -70.22
N GLU A 551 -38.16 -38.70 -70.98
CA GLU A 551 -37.72 -38.85 -72.37
C GLU A 551 -36.41 -39.63 -72.48
N VAL A 552 -35.47 -39.44 -71.55
CA VAL A 552 -34.26 -40.28 -71.45
C VAL A 552 -34.63 -41.74 -71.16
N GLY A 553 -35.56 -41.98 -70.23
CA GLY A 553 -36.07 -43.33 -69.94
C GLY A 553 -36.70 -44.01 -71.16
N ILE A 554 -37.51 -43.28 -71.93
CA ILE A 554 -38.08 -43.77 -73.20
C ILE A 554 -36.98 -44.08 -74.22
N ALA A 555 -35.94 -43.24 -74.31
CA ALA A 555 -34.82 -43.48 -75.21
C ALA A 555 -34.01 -44.74 -74.84
N PHE A 556 -33.85 -45.04 -73.55
CA PHE A 556 -33.25 -46.29 -73.08
C PHE A 556 -34.12 -47.51 -73.38
N ALA A 557 -35.45 -47.45 -73.13
CA ALA A 557 -36.34 -48.55 -73.45
C ALA A 557 -36.31 -48.90 -74.96
N ARG A 558 -36.28 -47.89 -75.83
CA ARG A 558 -36.12 -48.10 -77.29
C ARG A 558 -34.76 -48.70 -77.66
N LEU A 559 -33.71 -48.38 -76.91
CA LEU A 559 -32.39 -48.98 -77.12
C LEU A 559 -32.43 -50.49 -76.79
N GLU A 560 -33.10 -50.89 -75.71
CA GLU A 560 -33.31 -52.31 -75.33
C GLU A 560 -34.13 -53.07 -76.39
N GLU A 561 -35.08 -52.41 -77.05
CA GLU A 561 -35.86 -52.98 -78.17
C GLU A 561 -35.05 -53.12 -79.48
N GLY A 562 -33.78 -52.70 -79.50
CA GLY A 562 -32.86 -52.86 -80.64
C GLY A 562 -32.68 -51.61 -81.52
N TYR A 563 -33.25 -50.45 -81.15
CA TYR A 563 -33.02 -49.20 -81.86
C TYR A 563 -31.70 -48.53 -81.41
N GLU A 564 -30.57 -48.96 -81.98
CA GLU A 564 -29.22 -48.50 -81.59
C GLU A 564 -28.99 -46.98 -81.66
N ASN A 565 -29.79 -46.24 -82.44
CA ASN A 565 -29.67 -44.79 -82.60
C ASN A 565 -30.62 -43.97 -81.70
N ALA A 566 -31.44 -44.60 -80.85
CA ALA A 566 -32.47 -43.92 -80.06
C ALA A 566 -31.93 -42.74 -79.22
N LEU A 567 -30.82 -42.94 -78.51
CA LEU A 567 -30.17 -41.87 -77.73
C LEU A 567 -29.57 -40.76 -78.61
N LYS A 568 -29.02 -41.11 -79.78
CA LYS A 568 -28.46 -40.13 -80.72
C LYS A 568 -29.53 -39.25 -81.34
N ASP A 569 -30.70 -39.81 -81.63
CA ASP A 569 -31.83 -39.04 -82.17
C ASP A 569 -32.47 -38.16 -81.10
N TYR A 570 -32.53 -38.64 -79.85
CA TYR A 570 -32.93 -37.80 -78.71
C TYR A 570 -31.94 -36.64 -78.48
N PHE A 571 -30.63 -36.89 -78.57
CA PHE A 571 -29.62 -35.82 -78.49
C PHE A 571 -29.81 -34.74 -79.56
N LYS A 572 -30.11 -35.12 -80.82
CA LYS A 572 -30.44 -34.14 -81.88
C LYS A 572 -31.70 -33.33 -81.55
N LYS A 573 -32.70 -33.96 -80.94
CA LYS A 573 -33.92 -33.28 -80.46
C LYS A 573 -33.57 -32.24 -79.40
N GLN A 574 -32.77 -32.59 -78.40
CA GLN A 574 -32.31 -31.66 -77.36
C GLN A 574 -31.52 -30.47 -77.95
N VAL A 575 -30.62 -30.72 -78.91
CA VAL A 575 -29.90 -29.64 -79.61
C VAL A 575 -30.85 -28.69 -80.33
N THR A 576 -31.90 -29.22 -80.97
CA THR A 576 -32.90 -28.41 -81.68
C THR A 576 -33.74 -27.56 -80.71
N GLN A 577 -34.17 -28.15 -79.59
CA GLN A 577 -34.89 -27.43 -78.52
C GLN A 577 -34.01 -26.32 -77.92
N LEU A 578 -32.74 -26.62 -77.65
CA LEU A 578 -31.78 -25.64 -77.14
C LEU A 578 -31.58 -24.46 -78.10
N ASN A 579 -31.44 -24.72 -79.41
CA ASN A 579 -31.33 -23.65 -80.42
C ASN A 579 -32.60 -22.78 -80.46
N THR A 580 -33.77 -23.37 -80.21
CA THR A 580 -35.03 -22.64 -80.12
C THR A 580 -35.05 -21.71 -78.90
N LEU A 581 -34.60 -22.21 -77.73
CA LEU A 581 -34.47 -21.39 -76.51
C LEU A 581 -33.42 -20.28 -76.65
N ILE A 582 -32.29 -20.54 -77.32
CA ILE A 582 -31.29 -19.53 -77.64
C ILE A 582 -31.88 -18.43 -78.54
N THR A 583 -32.70 -18.81 -79.53
CA THR A 583 -33.37 -17.85 -80.40
C THR A 583 -34.35 -16.97 -79.61
N LEU A 584 -35.08 -17.56 -78.65
CA LEU A 584 -35.93 -16.83 -77.71
C LEU A 584 -35.14 -15.83 -76.85
N LEU A 585 -33.95 -16.22 -76.34
CA LEU A 585 -33.09 -15.34 -75.54
C LEU A 585 -32.59 -14.10 -76.31
N ILE A 586 -32.39 -14.23 -77.61
CA ILE A 586 -31.95 -13.14 -78.51
C ILE A 586 -33.11 -12.13 -78.76
N GLY A 587 -34.36 -12.55 -78.56
CA GLY A 587 -35.53 -11.70 -78.72
C GLY A 587 -35.72 -10.63 -77.64
N GLU A 588 -36.78 -9.85 -77.81
CA GLU A 588 -37.23 -8.89 -76.79
C GLU A 588 -37.94 -9.63 -75.66
N LEU A 589 -37.30 -9.65 -74.49
CA LEU A 589 -37.79 -10.27 -73.26
C LEU A 589 -37.60 -9.30 -72.11
N SER A 590 -38.49 -9.38 -71.11
CA SER A 590 -38.28 -8.69 -69.85
C SER A 590 -36.98 -9.17 -69.17
N ARG A 591 -36.39 -8.35 -68.30
CA ARG A 591 -35.17 -8.74 -67.57
C ARG A 591 -35.38 -10.02 -66.77
N GLY A 592 -36.56 -10.18 -66.16
CA GLY A 592 -36.94 -11.38 -65.40
C GLY A 592 -37.11 -12.61 -66.28
N ASP A 593 -37.86 -12.52 -67.38
CA ASP A 593 -38.09 -13.66 -68.29
C ASP A 593 -36.81 -14.11 -68.97
N ARG A 594 -35.93 -13.16 -69.34
CA ARG A 594 -34.61 -13.47 -69.89
C ARG A 594 -33.75 -14.26 -68.89
N GLN A 595 -33.79 -13.90 -67.61
CA GLN A 595 -33.10 -14.63 -66.56
C GLN A 595 -33.71 -16.02 -66.35
N LYS A 596 -35.05 -16.16 -66.33
CA LYS A 596 -35.75 -17.45 -66.26
C LYS A 596 -35.37 -18.39 -67.42
N ILE A 597 -35.37 -17.90 -68.66
CA ILE A 597 -34.98 -18.69 -69.83
C ILE A 597 -33.49 -19.03 -69.82
N MET A 598 -32.62 -18.12 -69.36
CA MET A 598 -31.18 -18.39 -69.22
C MET A 598 -30.92 -19.52 -68.22
N THR A 599 -31.67 -19.57 -67.12
CA THR A 599 -31.62 -20.67 -66.15
C THR A 599 -32.05 -21.99 -66.79
N ILE A 600 -33.16 -22.01 -67.54
CA ILE A 600 -33.62 -23.20 -68.28
C ILE A 600 -32.55 -23.66 -69.29
N CYS A 601 -32.00 -22.75 -70.09
CA CYS A 601 -30.92 -23.06 -71.02
C CYS A 601 -29.70 -23.68 -70.31
N THR A 602 -29.32 -23.16 -69.15
CA THR A 602 -28.18 -23.68 -68.38
C THR A 602 -28.41 -25.14 -67.98
N ILE A 603 -29.62 -25.47 -67.51
CA ILE A 603 -29.99 -26.85 -67.17
C ILE A 603 -30.08 -27.72 -68.42
N ASP A 604 -30.67 -27.24 -69.52
CA ASP A 604 -30.81 -28.01 -70.76
C ASP A 604 -29.45 -28.28 -71.43
N VAL A 605 -28.48 -27.35 -71.35
CA VAL A 605 -27.09 -27.61 -71.77
C VAL A 605 -26.50 -28.75 -70.95
N HIS A 606 -26.65 -28.70 -69.62
CA HIS A 606 -26.16 -29.77 -68.75
C HIS A 606 -26.82 -31.11 -69.07
N ALA A 607 -28.15 -31.14 -69.19
CA ALA A 607 -28.94 -32.31 -69.53
C ALA A 607 -28.54 -32.92 -70.87
N ARG A 608 -28.28 -32.09 -71.90
CA ARG A 608 -27.74 -32.50 -73.20
C ARG A 608 -26.33 -33.07 -73.07
N ASP A 609 -25.45 -32.44 -72.30
CA ASP A 609 -24.07 -32.88 -72.13
C ASP A 609 -23.99 -34.23 -71.40
N VAL A 610 -24.89 -34.48 -70.45
CA VAL A 610 -25.05 -35.79 -69.80
C VAL A 610 -25.45 -36.84 -70.84
N VAL A 611 -26.43 -36.57 -71.70
CA VAL A 611 -26.82 -37.50 -72.79
C VAL A 611 -25.67 -37.70 -73.79
N SER A 612 -24.92 -36.65 -74.13
CA SER A 612 -23.72 -36.76 -74.97
C SER A 612 -22.67 -37.67 -74.36
N LYS A 613 -22.44 -37.56 -73.04
CA LYS A 613 -21.53 -38.43 -72.31
C LYS A 613 -22.02 -39.88 -72.37
N LEU A 614 -23.30 -40.14 -72.09
CA LEU A 614 -23.89 -41.48 -72.18
C LEU A 614 -23.73 -42.11 -73.58
N ILE A 615 -23.84 -41.33 -74.65
CA ILE A 615 -23.59 -41.81 -76.02
C ILE A 615 -22.11 -42.14 -76.26
N SER A 616 -21.20 -41.34 -75.68
CA SER A 616 -19.75 -41.51 -75.85
C SER A 616 -19.18 -42.67 -75.02
N THR A 617 -19.79 -42.96 -73.86
CA THR A 617 -19.41 -44.05 -72.93
C THR A 617 -20.02 -45.39 -73.37
N LYS A 618 -19.95 -45.67 -74.68
CA LYS A 618 -20.58 -46.84 -75.31
C LYS A 618 -20.11 -48.17 -74.73
#